data_AF-A0A5B6ZP77-F1
#
_entry.id   AF-A0A5B6ZP77-F1
#
_cell.length_a   1.000
_cell.length_b   1.000
_cell.length_c   1.000
_cell.angle_alpha   90.00
_cell.angle_beta   90.00
_cell.angle_gamma   90.00
#
_symmetry.space_group_name_H-M   'P 1'
#
loop_
_entity.id
_entity.type
_entity.pdbx_description
1 polymer ?
#
loop_
_entity_poly.entity_id
_entity_poly.type
_entity_poly.pdbx_seq_one_letter_code
_entity_poly.pdbx_strand_id
1 'polypeptide(L)'
;MEKAVQPSLSTHSLFFQFEPTVRFSNFTVKSKELNQGKMNMRNRPPLISCCSDSAASRASLSSSAEVEAEATTATPSLAASTTTMTNALPIIRKRRRYRKQYPGEKKGITEEMRFVAMRLRNTKGKKIEIDNSDEDDDVDVTDESISTLGEDDDGGGGETWQPSMEGFLKYLVDSKLVFDTVERIVDESHDVSYAYFRKTGLERSKGLSKDLEWFSQQDIAIPPPSNPGLTYAKYLEELAEKSAPLFLCHFYNIYFSHIAGGQVIAKQVSKKLLEGRELEFYRWDGDTEELLKGVRENLNMIGEHWTRGEKNKCLREATKSFRFLGQIVRLIIIL
;
A
#
# COMPACT_ATOMS: atom_id res chain seq x y z
N MET A 1 54.91 47.59 1.54
CA MET A 1 54.00 47.83 0.41
C MET A 1 53.61 46.46 -0.12
N GLU A 2 52.52 45.90 0.41
CA GLU A 2 51.23 45.67 -0.29
C GLU A 2 51.27 44.42 -1.19
N LYS A 3 50.30 43.50 -1.20
CA LYS A 3 49.15 43.16 -0.33
C LYS A 3 48.68 41.79 -0.85
N ALA A 4 48.28 40.89 0.03
CA ALA A 4 47.68 39.60 -0.32
C ALA A 4 46.28 39.80 -0.95
N VAL A 5 45.93 38.97 -1.93
CA VAL A 5 44.60 38.89 -2.54
C VAL A 5 43.94 37.57 -2.14
N GLN A 6 42.84 37.66 -1.39
CA GLN A 6 41.89 36.57 -1.18
C GLN A 6 40.80 36.60 -2.27
N PRO A 7 40.19 35.46 -2.65
CA PRO A 7 38.91 35.47 -3.32
C PRO A 7 37.76 35.33 -2.32
N SER A 8 36.80 36.24 -2.45
CA SER A 8 35.60 36.43 -1.65
C SER A 8 34.56 35.32 -1.83
N LEU A 9 33.99 34.88 -0.71
CA LEU A 9 32.76 34.09 -0.61
C LEU A 9 31.55 34.93 -1.07
N SER A 10 30.74 34.40 -1.98
CA SER A 10 29.39 34.91 -2.27
C SER A 10 28.38 33.88 -1.78
N THR A 11 27.70 34.23 -0.69
CA THR A 11 26.56 33.51 -0.14
C THR A 11 25.29 34.00 -0.80
N HIS A 12 24.74 33.23 -1.74
CA HIS A 12 23.33 33.37 -2.13
C HIS A 12 22.53 32.24 -1.48
N SER A 13 21.94 32.57 -0.34
CA SER A 13 20.87 31.80 0.31
C SER A 13 19.60 31.94 -0.54
N LEU A 14 19.17 30.86 -1.19
CA LEU A 14 17.85 30.76 -1.78
C LEU A 14 16.94 30.04 -0.78
N PHE A 15 16.21 30.83 0.00
CA PHE A 15 15.02 30.39 0.71
C PHE A 15 13.99 29.91 -0.31
N PHE A 16 13.76 28.61 -0.40
CA PHE A 16 12.59 28.06 -1.08
C PHE A 16 11.44 27.97 -0.07
N GLN A 17 10.57 28.98 -0.09
CA GLN A 17 9.22 28.86 0.46
C GLN A 17 8.42 27.89 -0.40
N PHE A 18 7.89 26.85 0.24
CA PHE A 18 6.94 25.93 -0.34
C PHE A 18 5.56 26.63 -0.33
N GLU A 19 5.11 27.19 -1.46
CA GLU A 19 3.71 27.62 -1.61
C GLU A 19 2.86 26.48 -2.20
N PRO A 20 1.81 26.00 -1.50
CA PRO A 20 0.82 25.13 -2.11
C PRO A 20 -0.26 25.98 -2.79
N THR A 21 0.00 26.47 -4.01
CA THR A 21 -1.03 27.16 -4.79
C THR A 21 -1.93 26.15 -5.51
N VAL A 22 -2.97 25.65 -4.84
CA VAL A 22 -4.16 25.11 -5.52
C VAL A 22 -5.37 25.92 -5.08
N ARG A 23 -5.72 26.92 -5.90
CA ARG A 23 -6.97 27.68 -5.79
C ARG A 23 -8.15 26.75 -6.09
N PHE A 24 -8.90 26.39 -5.06
CA PHE A 24 -10.27 25.89 -5.25
C PHE A 24 -11.23 27.07 -5.37
N SER A 25 -11.99 27.07 -6.47
CA SER A 25 -13.03 28.04 -6.77
C SER A 25 -14.15 27.94 -5.73
N ASN A 26 -14.54 29.09 -5.18
CA ASN A 26 -15.58 29.24 -4.16
C ASN A 26 -16.88 28.52 -4.52
N PHE A 27 -17.28 27.55 -3.69
CA PHE A 27 -18.64 27.00 -3.71
C PHE A 27 -19.35 27.43 -2.42
N THR A 28 -20.21 28.44 -2.54
CA THR A 28 -21.03 28.97 -1.45
C THR A 28 -22.18 27.99 -1.16
N VAL A 29 -22.12 27.28 -0.03
CA VAL A 29 -23.27 26.52 0.47
C VAL A 29 -24.08 27.40 1.42
N LYS A 30 -25.27 27.80 0.97
CA LYS A 30 -26.29 28.43 1.81
C LYS A 30 -26.73 27.46 2.90
N SER A 31 -26.66 27.90 4.14
CA SER A 31 -27.34 27.30 5.29
C SER A 31 -28.84 27.14 5.01
N LYS A 32 -29.37 25.93 5.18
CA LYS A 32 -30.81 25.69 5.33
C LYS A 32 -31.08 25.13 6.71
N GLU A 33 -32.05 25.79 7.34
CA GLU A 33 -32.49 25.63 8.71
C GLU A 33 -33.02 24.24 9.05
N LEU A 34 -32.91 23.95 10.34
CA LEU A 34 -33.60 22.90 11.08
C LEU A 34 -35.07 22.79 10.68
N ASN A 35 -35.55 21.57 10.43
CA ASN A 35 -36.95 21.25 10.66
C ASN A 35 -37.09 19.86 11.29
N GLN A 36 -37.58 19.86 12.54
CA GLN A 36 -37.98 18.69 13.29
C GLN A 36 -39.15 17.99 12.61
N GLY A 37 -39.04 16.68 12.39
CA GLY A 37 -40.09 15.84 11.83
C GLY A 37 -40.15 14.48 12.53
N LYS A 38 -41.04 14.40 13.53
CA LYS A 38 -41.69 13.25 14.20
C LYS A 38 -41.17 11.83 13.90
N MET A 39 -40.75 11.15 14.97
CA MET A 39 -40.55 9.71 15.03
C MET A 39 -41.87 8.95 14.80
N ASN A 40 -41.84 7.96 13.93
CA ASN A 40 -42.91 6.97 13.79
C ASN A 40 -42.31 5.57 13.91
N MET A 41 -42.63 4.90 15.01
CA MET A 41 -42.32 3.49 15.28
C MET A 41 -43.12 2.60 14.31
N ARG A 42 -42.44 1.73 13.55
CA ARG A 42 -43.08 0.62 12.83
C ARG A 42 -42.48 -0.70 13.30
N ASN A 43 -43.37 -1.52 13.87
CA ASN A 43 -43.16 -2.88 14.33
C ASN A 43 -42.63 -3.80 13.22
N ARG A 44 -41.60 -4.58 13.54
CA ARG A 44 -41.19 -5.79 12.81
C ARG A 44 -41.95 -7.01 13.38
N PRO A 45 -42.48 -7.92 12.55
CA PRO A 45 -42.87 -9.26 13.01
C PRO A 45 -41.65 -10.21 13.02
N PRO A 46 -41.69 -11.31 13.80
CA PRO A 46 -40.51 -12.12 14.11
C PRO A 46 -40.17 -13.13 13.01
N LEU A 47 -38.89 -13.49 12.95
CA LEU A 47 -38.32 -14.56 12.13
C LEU A 47 -38.74 -15.93 12.68
N ILE A 48 -39.34 -16.75 11.82
CA ILE A 48 -39.62 -18.16 12.10
C ILE A 48 -38.33 -18.94 11.91
N SER A 49 -37.86 -19.53 13.01
CA SER A 49 -36.83 -20.56 13.08
C SER A 49 -37.45 -21.91 12.73
N CYS A 50 -36.87 -22.60 11.74
CA CYS A 50 -37.12 -24.02 11.53
C CYS A 50 -35.77 -24.72 11.41
N CYS A 51 -35.36 -25.36 12.50
CA CYS A 51 -34.39 -26.46 12.48
C CYS A 51 -35.07 -27.73 11.96
N SER A 52 -34.36 -28.54 11.18
CA SER A 52 -34.52 -30.00 11.16
C SER A 52 -33.31 -30.64 10.48
N ASP A 53 -32.51 -31.35 11.27
CA ASP A 53 -31.62 -32.43 10.83
C ASP A 53 -32.42 -33.71 10.65
N SER A 54 -32.10 -34.51 9.62
CA SER A 54 -31.69 -35.94 9.74
C SER A 54 -31.81 -36.72 8.43
N ALA A 55 -30.63 -37.13 7.95
CA ALA A 55 -30.20 -38.48 7.58
C ALA A 55 -31.05 -39.44 6.68
N ALA A 56 -30.31 -39.98 5.71
CA ALA A 56 -30.24 -41.38 5.25
C ALA A 56 -31.28 -41.91 4.24
N SER A 57 -30.83 -42.25 3.02
CA SER A 57 -30.48 -43.64 2.63
C SER A 57 -30.37 -43.86 1.10
N ARG A 58 -29.61 -44.90 0.78
CA ARG A 58 -29.02 -45.38 -0.48
C ARG A 58 -29.99 -45.84 -1.60
N ALA A 59 -29.33 -46.07 -2.75
CA ALA A 59 -29.57 -47.11 -3.79
C ALA A 59 -30.33 -46.62 -5.04
N SER A 60 -30.05 -47.01 -6.29
CA SER A 60 -28.95 -47.66 -7.03
C SER A 60 -29.49 -47.91 -8.46
N LEU A 61 -28.60 -48.12 -9.45
CA LEU A 61 -28.86 -48.71 -10.80
C LEU A 61 -29.56 -47.79 -11.83
N SER A 62 -29.35 -47.86 -13.14
CA SER A 62 -28.34 -48.47 -14.05
C SER A 62 -28.65 -48.01 -15.48
N SER A 63 -27.61 -47.94 -16.32
CA SER A 63 -27.52 -48.27 -17.77
C SER A 63 -28.71 -47.93 -18.70
N SER A 64 -28.48 -47.09 -19.71
CA SER A 64 -28.19 -47.48 -21.11
C SER A 64 -29.42 -47.75 -21.96
N ALA A 65 -29.59 -46.99 -23.05
CA ALA A 65 -29.67 -47.50 -24.43
C ALA A 65 -30.19 -46.41 -25.37
N GLU A 66 -29.48 -46.29 -26.48
CA GLU A 66 -29.77 -45.50 -27.68
C GLU A 66 -30.94 -46.10 -28.47
N VAL A 67 -31.73 -45.28 -29.17
CA VAL A 67 -32.25 -45.65 -30.51
C VAL A 67 -32.48 -44.38 -31.35
N GLU A 68 -31.95 -44.42 -32.56
CA GLU A 68 -32.14 -43.49 -33.67
C GLU A 68 -33.58 -43.51 -34.24
N ALA A 69 -34.01 -42.43 -34.91
CA ALA A 69 -34.51 -42.46 -36.29
C ALA A 69 -35.12 -41.11 -36.72
N GLU A 70 -34.93 -40.83 -38.00
CA GLU A 70 -35.05 -39.55 -38.71
C GLU A 70 -36.36 -39.43 -39.53
N ALA A 71 -36.68 -38.19 -39.92
CA ALA A 71 -37.54 -37.75 -41.04
C ALA A 71 -39.08 -37.91 -40.87
N THR A 72 -39.95 -36.96 -41.20
CA THR A 72 -40.07 -36.22 -42.47
C THR A 72 -41.05 -35.04 -42.32
N THR A 73 -40.89 -34.06 -43.20
CA THR A 73 -41.68 -32.86 -43.45
C THR A 73 -43.10 -33.10 -44.02
N ALA A 74 -44.11 -32.33 -43.59
CA ALA A 74 -45.11 -31.67 -44.46
C ALA A 74 -46.16 -30.84 -43.66
N THR A 75 -46.31 -29.56 -44.03
CA THR A 75 -47.44 -28.63 -43.80
C THR A 75 -48.20 -28.51 -45.14
N PRO A 76 -49.41 -27.90 -45.30
CA PRO A 76 -50.16 -27.01 -44.39
C PRO A 76 -51.71 -27.18 -44.37
N SER A 77 -52.40 -26.51 -43.45
CA SER A 77 -53.73 -25.92 -43.72
C SER A 77 -54.11 -24.85 -42.69
N LEU A 78 -54.64 -23.73 -43.21
CA LEU A 78 -55.19 -22.58 -42.50
C LEU A 78 -56.39 -22.96 -41.61
N ALA A 79 -56.47 -22.37 -40.40
CA ALA A 79 -57.70 -21.76 -39.89
C ALA A 79 -57.43 -20.82 -38.70
N ALA A 80 -57.96 -19.60 -38.85
CA ALA A 80 -58.48 -18.68 -37.83
C ALA A 80 -57.58 -18.21 -36.68
N SER A 81 -57.25 -16.92 -36.77
CA SER A 81 -56.78 -16.04 -35.71
C SER A 81 -57.62 -16.15 -34.43
N THR A 82 -56.97 -16.36 -33.29
CA THR A 82 -57.47 -15.88 -32.00
C THR A 82 -56.29 -15.40 -31.16
N THR A 83 -56.26 -14.10 -30.95
CA THR A 83 -55.37 -13.36 -30.07
C THR A 83 -55.56 -13.87 -28.65
N THR A 84 -54.50 -14.32 -27.94
CA THR A 84 -54.30 -14.07 -26.49
C THR A 84 -53.00 -14.69 -25.94
N MET A 85 -52.08 -13.78 -25.59
CA MET A 85 -51.11 -13.84 -24.48
C MET A 85 -50.32 -15.15 -24.24
N THR A 86 -49.25 -15.34 -25.00
CA THR A 86 -48.12 -16.15 -24.52
C THR A 86 -47.44 -15.41 -23.35
N ASN A 87 -47.67 -15.88 -22.13
CA ASN A 87 -46.84 -15.55 -20.98
C ASN A 87 -45.45 -16.18 -21.16
N ALA A 88 -44.60 -15.52 -21.95
CA ALA A 88 -43.19 -15.82 -22.00
C ALA A 88 -42.59 -15.48 -20.63
N LEU A 89 -41.96 -16.47 -19.98
CA LEU A 89 -41.21 -16.27 -18.76
C LEU A 89 -40.22 -15.10 -18.96
N PRO A 90 -40.12 -14.17 -17.99
CA PRO A 90 -39.26 -13.00 -18.16
C PRO A 90 -37.82 -13.49 -18.34
N ILE A 91 -37.25 -13.21 -19.50
CA ILE A 91 -35.81 -13.38 -19.73
C ILE A 91 -35.13 -12.46 -18.71
N ILE A 92 -34.65 -13.04 -17.60
CA ILE A 92 -33.80 -12.35 -16.64
C ILE A 92 -32.50 -12.05 -17.38
N ARG A 93 -32.44 -10.88 -18.03
CA ARG A 93 -31.20 -10.31 -18.52
C ARG A 93 -30.36 -10.04 -17.29
N LYS A 94 -29.47 -10.97 -16.94
CA LYS A 94 -28.42 -10.76 -15.93
C LYS A 94 -27.68 -9.48 -16.36
N ARG A 95 -27.99 -8.35 -15.72
CA ARG A 95 -27.28 -7.10 -15.94
C ARG A 95 -25.82 -7.42 -15.68
N ARG A 96 -24.98 -7.40 -16.73
CA ARG A 96 -23.53 -7.49 -16.58
C ARG A 96 -23.11 -6.25 -15.78
N ARG A 97 -23.04 -6.38 -14.46
CA ARG A 97 -22.48 -5.35 -13.59
C ARG A 97 -20.99 -5.34 -13.90
N TYR A 98 -20.55 -4.37 -14.70
CA TYR A 98 -19.14 -4.11 -14.89
C TYR A 98 -18.52 -3.84 -13.51
N ARG A 99 -17.40 -4.52 -13.23
CA ARG A 99 -16.64 -4.30 -12.01
C ARG A 99 -16.26 -2.82 -11.93
N LYS A 100 -16.47 -2.20 -10.77
CA LYS A 100 -15.96 -0.85 -10.53
C LYS A 100 -14.43 -0.91 -10.57
N GLN A 101 -13.81 -0.09 -11.41
CA GLN A 101 -12.35 -0.01 -11.49
C GLN A 101 -11.78 0.53 -10.17
N TYR A 102 -10.61 0.02 -9.78
CA TYR A 102 -9.87 0.58 -8.66
C TYR A 102 -9.30 1.95 -9.02
N PRO A 103 -9.15 2.85 -8.03
CA PRO A 103 -8.39 4.08 -8.23
C PRO A 103 -6.99 3.78 -8.79
N GLY A 104 -6.62 4.40 -9.90
CA GLY A 104 -5.31 4.22 -10.54
C GLY A 104 -5.21 3.07 -11.56
N GLU A 105 -6.20 2.17 -11.63
CA GLU A 105 -6.14 0.96 -12.48
C GLU A 105 -5.92 1.26 -13.96
N LYS A 106 -6.42 2.38 -14.47
CA LYS A 106 -6.20 2.80 -15.88
C LYS A 106 -4.77 3.25 -16.17
N LYS A 107 -4.01 3.67 -15.15
CA LYS A 107 -2.63 4.16 -15.31
C LYS A 107 -1.61 3.05 -15.14
N GLY A 108 -1.86 2.11 -14.23
CA GLY A 108 -0.95 1.01 -13.94
C GLY A 108 -0.94 0.63 -12.46
N ILE A 109 -0.32 -0.51 -12.15
CA ILE A 109 -0.29 -1.05 -10.79
C ILE A 109 0.39 -0.09 -9.80
N THR A 110 1.40 0.67 -10.24
CA THR A 110 2.09 1.60 -9.33
C THR A 110 1.21 2.76 -8.90
N GLU A 111 0.30 3.22 -9.76
CA GLU A 111 -0.67 4.24 -9.37
C GLU A 111 -1.70 3.66 -8.38
N GLU A 112 -2.14 2.41 -8.59
CA GLU A 112 -2.99 1.71 -7.61
C GLU A 112 -2.27 1.60 -6.25
N MET A 113 -0.99 1.18 -6.24
CA MET A 113 -0.17 1.08 -5.03
C MET A 113 0.00 2.44 -4.36
N ARG A 114 0.23 3.52 -5.13
CA ARG A 114 0.28 4.88 -4.62
C ARG A 114 -1.03 5.29 -3.95
N PHE A 115 -2.19 4.99 -4.55
CA PHE A 115 -3.48 5.27 -3.92
C PHE A 115 -3.66 4.55 -2.59
N VAL A 116 -3.27 3.28 -2.51
CA VAL A 116 -3.34 2.50 -1.26
C VAL A 116 -2.38 3.06 -0.21
N ALA A 117 -1.12 3.31 -0.57
CA ALA A 117 -0.12 3.87 0.33
C ALA A 117 -0.52 5.26 0.86
N MET A 118 -1.03 6.14 -0.01
CA MET A 118 -1.52 7.46 0.40
C MET A 118 -2.75 7.36 1.30
N ARG A 119 -3.64 6.39 1.05
CA ARG A 119 -4.80 6.15 1.92
C ARG A 119 -4.37 5.72 3.32
N LEU A 120 -3.39 4.81 3.42
CA LEU A 120 -2.85 4.33 4.70
C LEU A 120 -2.14 5.43 5.50
N ARG A 121 -1.51 6.40 4.83
CA ARG A 121 -0.90 7.56 5.49
C ARG A 121 -1.92 8.58 6.00
N ASN A 122 -3.04 8.73 5.29
CA ASN A 122 -4.04 9.76 5.56
C ASN A 122 -5.16 9.30 6.50
N THR A 123 -5.22 8.02 6.88
CA THR A 123 -6.20 7.50 7.82
C THR A 123 -5.86 7.90 9.25
N LYS A 124 -6.23 9.13 9.63
CA LYS A 124 -6.34 9.54 11.05
C LYS A 124 -7.49 8.75 11.69
N GLY A 125 -7.21 7.73 12.50
CA GLY A 125 -8.20 7.06 13.37
C GLY A 125 -9.42 6.40 12.72
N LYS A 126 -9.49 6.28 11.39
CA LYS A 126 -10.68 5.74 10.71
C LYS A 126 -10.45 4.29 10.29
N LYS A 127 -11.11 3.35 10.99
CA LYS A 127 -11.14 1.90 10.70
C LYS A 127 -11.31 1.67 9.19
N ILE A 128 -10.33 0.99 8.58
CA ILE A 128 -10.34 0.70 7.15
C ILE A 128 -11.21 -0.53 6.92
N GLU A 129 -12.46 -0.33 6.51
CA GLU A 129 -13.25 -1.39 5.87
C GLU A 129 -12.70 -1.59 4.45
N ILE A 130 -11.84 -2.59 4.29
CA ILE A 130 -11.61 -3.23 2.99
C ILE A 130 -12.77 -4.24 2.85
N ASP A 131 -13.46 -4.21 1.72
CA ASP A 131 -14.56 -5.12 1.41
C ASP A 131 -14.00 -6.56 1.29
N ASN A 132 -13.93 -7.25 2.44
CA ASN A 132 -13.49 -8.63 2.58
C ASN A 132 -14.64 -9.54 2.13
N SER A 133 -14.60 -9.95 0.87
CA SER A 133 -15.51 -10.99 0.36
C SER A 133 -14.93 -12.39 0.46
N ASP A 134 -13.74 -12.55 1.05
CA ASP A 134 -13.14 -13.85 1.36
C ASP A 134 -12.61 -13.79 2.80
N GLU A 135 -13.16 -14.65 3.66
CA GLU A 135 -12.75 -14.86 5.06
C GLU A 135 -11.33 -15.43 5.09
N ASP A 136 -10.40 -14.70 5.74
CA ASP A 136 -9.19 -15.16 6.45
C ASP A 136 -8.17 -14.00 6.52
N ASP A 137 -8.37 -13.10 7.48
CA ASP A 137 -7.38 -12.25 8.17
C ASP A 137 -8.11 -11.02 8.74
N ASP A 138 -8.71 -11.16 9.93
CA ASP A 138 -9.13 -10.02 10.75
C ASP A 138 -7.88 -9.26 11.21
N VAL A 139 -7.40 -8.32 10.40
CA VAL A 139 -6.34 -7.39 10.80
C VAL A 139 -7.02 -6.15 11.37
N ASP A 140 -7.05 -6.05 12.69
CA ASP A 140 -7.32 -4.79 13.38
C ASP A 140 -6.16 -3.82 13.10
N VAL A 141 -6.44 -2.73 12.39
CA VAL A 141 -5.44 -1.72 11.99
C VAL A 141 -5.79 -0.41 12.68
N THR A 142 -5.19 -0.20 13.84
CA THR A 142 -5.03 1.11 14.47
C THR A 142 -3.55 1.34 14.75
N ASP A 143 -2.77 1.58 13.70
CA ASP A 143 -1.40 2.08 13.83
C ASP A 143 -1.37 3.58 13.55
N GLU A 144 -1.70 4.39 14.57
CA GLU A 144 -1.69 5.86 14.51
C GLU A 144 -0.28 6.45 14.34
N SER A 145 0.79 5.66 14.53
CA SER A 145 2.14 6.20 14.71
C SER A 145 2.81 6.71 13.42
N ILE A 146 2.44 6.18 12.25
CA ILE A 146 3.01 6.63 10.98
C ILE A 146 2.40 7.96 10.49
N SER A 147 1.16 8.21 10.86
CA SER A 147 0.41 9.45 10.57
C SER A 147 0.87 10.64 11.43
N THR A 148 1.42 10.41 12.62
CA THR A 148 1.82 11.47 13.56
C THR A 148 3.20 12.06 13.28
N LEU A 149 4.00 11.47 12.40
CA LEU A 149 5.38 11.92 12.13
C LEU A 149 5.49 12.93 10.98
N GLY A 150 4.38 13.31 10.37
CA GLY A 150 4.33 14.18 9.18
C GLY A 150 3.81 15.60 9.42
N GLU A 151 3.48 15.98 10.66
CA GLU A 151 2.95 17.32 10.98
C GLU A 151 3.98 18.11 11.78
N ASP A 152 4.80 18.90 11.08
CA ASP A 152 5.47 20.08 11.60
C ASP A 152 5.10 21.26 10.67
N ASP A 153 4.02 21.98 10.98
CA ASP A 153 3.98 23.44 10.76
C ASP A 153 2.89 24.15 11.61
N ASP A 154 3.36 25.17 12.31
CA ASP A 154 2.71 26.33 12.93
C ASP A 154 1.30 26.19 13.57
N GLY A 155 1.25 26.09 14.91
CA GLY A 155 0.14 26.63 15.69
C GLY A 155 -0.86 25.68 16.36
N GLY A 156 -0.44 24.55 16.93
CA GLY A 156 -1.34 23.73 17.76
C GLY A 156 -0.62 22.71 18.63
N GLY A 157 -0.63 22.91 19.95
CA GLY A 157 0.03 22.08 20.97
C GLY A 157 -0.34 20.60 20.97
N GLY A 158 0.34 19.82 20.12
CA GLY A 158 0.56 18.39 20.29
C GLY A 158 2.02 18.16 20.69
N GLU A 159 2.27 17.20 21.58
CA GLU A 159 3.64 16.81 21.97
C GLU A 159 4.41 16.33 20.72
N THR A 160 5.32 17.17 20.22
CA THR A 160 6.22 16.79 19.13
C THR A 160 7.11 15.65 19.63
N TRP A 161 7.05 14.50 18.95
CA TRP A 161 7.87 13.34 19.26
C TRP A 161 9.36 13.70 19.40
N GLN A 162 10.07 13.02 20.32
CA GLN A 162 11.50 13.26 20.55
C GLN A 162 12.34 12.03 20.19
N PRO A 163 13.39 12.18 19.35
CA PRO A 163 14.32 11.10 19.07
C PRO A 163 15.29 10.87 20.23
N SER A 164 15.65 9.61 20.50
CA SER A 164 16.84 9.25 21.30
C SER A 164 17.98 8.78 20.42
N MET A 165 19.23 8.96 20.85
CA MET A 165 20.40 8.40 20.16
C MET A 165 20.33 6.86 20.14
N GLU A 166 20.01 6.23 21.27
CA GLU A 166 19.88 4.77 21.37
C GLU A 166 18.81 4.23 20.41
N GLY A 167 17.62 4.84 20.43
CA GLY A 167 16.51 4.47 19.56
C GLY A 167 16.81 4.68 18.09
N PHE A 168 17.49 5.78 17.76
CA PHE A 168 17.92 6.07 16.40
C PHE A 168 18.94 5.04 15.87
N LEU A 169 19.89 4.60 16.69
CA LEU A 169 20.83 3.55 16.29
C LEU A 169 20.12 2.21 16.04
N LYS A 170 19.16 1.82 16.90
CA LYS A 170 18.33 0.64 16.65
C LYS A 170 17.57 0.75 15.34
N TYR A 171 16.98 1.93 15.06
CA TYR A 171 16.33 2.21 13.78
C TYR A 171 17.27 2.07 12.58
N LEU A 172 18.49 2.60 12.65
CA LEU A 172 19.47 2.48 11.55
C LEU A 172 19.91 1.03 11.34
N VAL A 173 20.17 0.29 12.41
CA VAL A 173 20.56 -1.13 12.34
C VAL A 173 19.44 -1.98 11.76
N ASP A 174 18.20 -1.83 12.25
CA ASP A 174 17.05 -2.58 11.74
C ASP A 174 16.72 -2.19 10.29
N SER A 175 16.81 -0.90 9.95
CA SER A 175 16.65 -0.43 8.57
C SER A 175 17.72 -1.05 7.66
N LYS A 176 18.99 -1.08 8.10
CA LYS A 176 20.08 -1.70 7.34
C LYS A 176 19.81 -3.17 7.08
N LEU A 177 19.37 -3.92 8.09
CA LEU A 177 19.03 -5.32 7.91
C LEU A 177 17.92 -5.51 6.85
N VAL A 178 16.89 -4.66 6.87
CA VAL A 178 15.80 -4.71 5.88
C VAL A 178 16.30 -4.37 4.48
N PHE A 179 17.08 -3.30 4.31
CA PHE A 179 17.66 -2.95 3.01
C PHE A 179 18.62 -4.02 2.50
N ASP A 180 19.51 -4.55 3.36
CA ASP A 180 20.42 -5.65 3.01
C ASP A 180 19.63 -6.86 2.49
N THR A 181 18.51 -7.17 3.14
CA THR A 181 17.64 -8.29 2.77
C THR A 181 16.98 -8.07 1.41
N VAL A 182 16.38 -6.88 1.20
CA VAL A 182 15.74 -6.54 -0.08
C VAL A 182 16.75 -6.54 -1.22
N GLU A 183 17.91 -5.90 -1.01
CA GLU A 183 18.98 -5.80 -2.00
C GLU A 183 19.52 -7.19 -2.37
N ARG A 184 19.79 -8.03 -1.37
CA ARG A 184 20.26 -9.41 -1.57
C ARG A 184 19.24 -10.27 -2.32
N ILE A 185 17.96 -10.24 -1.92
CA ILE A 185 16.90 -11.01 -2.59
C ILE A 185 16.85 -10.66 -4.08
N VAL A 186 16.94 -9.38 -4.40
CA VAL A 186 16.86 -8.90 -5.79
C VAL A 186 18.13 -9.24 -6.58
N ASP A 187 19.30 -9.13 -5.97
CA ASP A 187 20.58 -9.42 -6.64
C ASP A 187 20.75 -10.93 -6.89
N GLU A 188 20.47 -11.78 -5.90
CA GLU A 188 20.74 -13.22 -5.94
C GLU A 188 19.64 -14.05 -6.61
N SER A 189 18.42 -13.53 -6.75
CA SER A 189 17.30 -14.32 -7.29
C SER A 189 17.46 -14.71 -8.76
N HIS A 190 16.97 -15.89 -9.12
CA HIS A 190 16.85 -16.33 -10.51
C HIS A 190 15.49 -15.98 -11.14
N ASP A 191 14.55 -15.40 -10.39
CA ASP A 191 13.28 -14.92 -10.92
C ASP A 191 13.51 -13.70 -11.82
N VAL A 192 13.12 -13.82 -13.09
CA VAL A 192 13.24 -12.77 -14.11
C VAL A 192 12.53 -11.48 -13.71
N SER A 193 11.51 -11.56 -12.86
CA SER A 193 10.77 -10.40 -12.35
C SER A 193 11.68 -9.49 -11.52
N TYR A 194 12.67 -10.03 -10.82
CA TYR A 194 13.55 -9.25 -9.93
C TYR A 194 14.73 -8.62 -10.67
N ALA A 195 15.08 -9.12 -11.86
CA ALA A 195 16.22 -8.61 -12.63
C ALA A 195 16.12 -7.10 -12.94
N TYR A 196 14.89 -6.58 -13.14
CA TYR A 196 14.61 -5.16 -13.39
C TYR A 196 14.82 -4.24 -12.17
N PHE A 197 15.01 -4.82 -10.98
CA PHE A 197 15.17 -4.07 -9.73
C PHE A 197 16.59 -4.12 -9.18
N ARG A 198 17.53 -4.70 -9.92
CA ARG A 198 18.95 -4.66 -9.58
C ARG A 198 19.55 -3.31 -9.94
N LYS A 199 20.35 -2.75 -9.03
CA LYS A 199 21.17 -1.56 -9.29
C LYS A 199 20.31 -0.38 -9.76
N THR A 200 19.18 -0.19 -9.07
CA THR A 200 18.23 0.89 -9.33
C THR A 200 18.77 2.25 -8.96
N GLY A 201 19.85 2.32 -8.18
CA GLY A 201 20.37 3.54 -7.56
C GLY A 201 19.67 3.89 -6.25
N LEU A 202 18.62 3.13 -5.88
CA LEU A 202 17.88 3.35 -4.65
C LEU A 202 18.49 2.61 -3.45
N GLU A 203 19.39 1.66 -3.67
CA GLU A 203 20.04 0.83 -2.64
C GLU A 203 20.63 1.68 -1.50
N ARG A 204 20.40 1.29 -0.25
CA ARG A 204 20.70 2.06 0.97
C ARG A 204 21.72 1.41 1.88
N SER A 205 21.91 0.10 1.79
CA SER A 205 22.78 -0.67 2.68
C SER A 205 24.20 -0.13 2.79
N LYS A 206 24.78 0.31 1.67
CA LYS A 206 26.13 0.92 1.65
C LYS A 206 26.18 2.24 2.40
N GLY A 207 25.18 3.11 2.23
CA GLY A 207 25.08 4.38 2.94
C GLY A 207 24.96 4.16 4.45
N LEU A 208 24.05 3.27 4.85
CA LEU A 208 23.86 2.87 6.25
C LEU A 208 25.13 2.29 6.89
N SER A 209 25.91 1.51 6.14
CA SER A 209 27.19 0.98 6.64
C SER A 209 28.18 2.09 7.00
N LYS A 210 28.29 3.12 6.14
CA LYS A 210 29.16 4.28 6.40
C LYS A 210 28.68 5.07 7.61
N ASP A 211 27.36 5.26 7.74
CA ASP A 211 26.78 6.01 8.85
C ASP A 211 27.03 5.29 10.19
N LEU A 212 26.79 3.97 10.25
CA LEU A 212 27.06 3.16 11.44
C LEU A 212 28.56 3.11 11.79
N GLU A 213 29.44 3.03 10.78
CA GLU A 213 30.88 3.12 10.99
C GLU A 213 31.27 4.48 11.58
N TRP A 214 30.68 5.57 11.08
CA TRP A 214 30.91 6.90 11.62
C TRP A 214 30.50 7.00 13.09
N PHE A 215 29.33 6.46 13.49
CA PHE A 215 28.94 6.41 14.90
C PHE A 215 29.94 5.60 15.75
N SER A 216 30.39 4.44 15.24
CA SER A 216 31.40 3.62 15.94
C SER A 216 32.72 4.36 16.14
N GLN A 217 33.12 5.22 15.20
CA GLN A 217 34.33 6.07 15.32
C GLN A 217 34.19 7.17 16.37
N GLN A 218 32.97 7.50 16.80
CA GLN A 218 32.69 8.43 17.89
C GLN A 218 32.55 7.70 19.25
N ASP A 219 33.07 6.47 19.36
CA ASP A 219 32.95 5.61 20.54
C ASP A 219 31.49 5.29 20.95
N ILE A 220 30.55 5.40 20.00
CA ILE A 220 29.15 5.04 20.22
C ILE A 220 28.95 3.56 19.86
N ALA A 221 28.50 2.77 20.84
CA ALA A 221 28.26 1.35 20.66
C ALA A 221 27.08 1.10 19.70
N ILE A 222 27.32 0.31 18.65
CA ILE A 222 26.28 -0.10 17.70
C ILE A 222 25.51 -1.30 18.27
N PRO A 223 24.19 -1.21 18.46
CA PRO A 223 23.41 -2.32 18.98
C PRO A 223 23.28 -3.45 17.95
N PRO A 224 23.01 -4.70 18.37
CA PRO A 224 22.58 -5.75 17.45
C PRO A 224 21.19 -5.45 16.87
N PRO A 225 20.81 -6.08 15.74
CA PRO A 225 19.46 -5.96 15.19
C PRO A 225 18.39 -6.36 16.21
N SER A 226 17.33 -5.56 16.26
CA SER A 226 16.18 -5.75 17.15
C SER A 226 15.12 -6.64 16.48
N ASN A 227 14.12 -7.05 17.29
CA ASN A 227 13.05 -7.92 16.82
C ASN A 227 12.24 -7.35 15.62
N PRO A 228 11.92 -6.04 15.54
CA PRO A 228 11.23 -5.49 14.37
C PRO A 228 11.97 -5.73 13.05
N GLY A 229 13.26 -5.43 13.00
CA GLY A 229 14.11 -5.68 11.84
C GLY A 229 14.22 -7.17 11.51
N LEU A 230 14.49 -8.01 12.50
CA LEU A 230 14.63 -9.47 12.31
C LEU A 230 13.33 -10.10 11.78
N THR A 231 12.19 -9.75 12.35
CA THR A 231 10.90 -10.27 11.92
C THR A 231 10.57 -9.81 10.51
N TYR A 232 10.87 -8.54 10.18
CA TYR A 232 10.57 -8.02 8.86
C TYR A 232 11.47 -8.64 7.78
N ALA A 233 12.77 -8.74 8.04
CA ALA A 233 13.72 -9.38 7.13
C ALA A 233 13.30 -10.82 6.81
N LYS A 234 13.02 -11.62 7.84
CA LYS A 234 12.52 -12.99 7.67
C LYS A 234 11.22 -13.05 6.86
N TYR A 235 10.29 -12.14 7.13
CA TYR A 235 9.03 -12.07 6.39
C TYR A 235 9.27 -11.79 4.89
N LEU A 236 10.19 -10.90 4.56
CA LEU A 236 10.53 -10.56 3.18
C LEU A 236 11.16 -11.75 2.43
N GLU A 237 12.05 -12.50 3.10
CA GLU A 237 12.64 -13.73 2.54
C GLU A 237 11.55 -14.76 2.20
N GLU A 238 10.69 -15.08 3.17
CA GLU A 238 9.58 -16.01 2.95
C GLU A 238 8.63 -15.54 1.86
N LEU A 239 8.38 -14.23 1.76
CA LEU A 239 7.49 -13.66 0.77
C LEU A 239 8.08 -13.72 -0.65
N ALA A 240 9.38 -13.47 -0.77
CA ALA A 240 10.10 -13.50 -2.04
C ALA A 240 10.12 -14.90 -2.68
N GLU A 241 10.17 -15.96 -1.87
CA GLU A 241 10.04 -17.35 -2.33
C GLU A 241 8.61 -17.69 -2.76
N LYS A 242 7.60 -17.11 -2.09
CA LYS A 242 6.18 -17.45 -2.30
C LYS A 242 5.57 -16.69 -3.48
N SER A 243 5.86 -15.40 -3.63
CA SER A 243 5.16 -14.55 -4.60
C SER A 243 5.89 -13.24 -4.90
N ALA A 244 6.37 -13.10 -6.14
CA ALA A 244 6.94 -11.86 -6.65
C ALA A 244 6.02 -10.64 -6.52
N PRO A 245 4.72 -10.69 -6.89
CA PRO A 245 3.82 -9.56 -6.68
C PRO A 245 3.73 -9.07 -5.22
N LEU A 246 3.75 -9.99 -4.25
CA LEU A 246 3.67 -9.63 -2.83
C LEU A 246 4.97 -9.00 -2.35
N PHE A 247 6.11 -9.61 -2.66
CA PHE A 247 7.43 -9.07 -2.32
C PHE A 247 7.63 -7.68 -2.94
N LEU A 248 7.26 -7.50 -4.22
CA LEU A 248 7.40 -6.23 -4.91
C LEU A 248 6.49 -5.13 -4.35
N CYS A 249 5.40 -5.50 -3.66
CA CYS A 249 4.63 -4.54 -2.87
C CYS A 249 5.46 -3.96 -1.72
N HIS A 250 6.18 -4.82 -0.99
CA HIS A 250 7.07 -4.37 0.07
C HIS A 250 8.25 -3.58 -0.47
N PHE A 251 8.91 -4.06 -1.53
CA PHE A 251 9.97 -3.34 -2.22
C PHE A 251 9.56 -1.89 -2.52
N TYR A 252 8.41 -1.72 -3.18
CA TYR A 252 7.87 -0.39 -3.49
C TYR A 252 7.68 0.44 -2.21
N ASN A 253 6.95 -0.08 -1.22
CA ASN A 253 6.61 0.70 -0.04
C ASN A 253 7.83 1.05 0.84
N ILE A 254 8.85 0.20 0.90
CA ILE A 254 10.10 0.46 1.63
C ILE A 254 10.82 1.67 1.01
N TYR A 255 11.13 1.62 -0.29
CA TYR A 255 11.86 2.71 -0.94
C TYR A 255 11.05 4.00 -1.03
N PHE A 256 9.77 3.93 -1.40
CA PHE A 256 8.91 5.12 -1.50
C PHE A 256 8.63 5.76 -0.13
N SER A 257 8.54 4.96 0.94
CA SER A 257 8.38 5.53 2.29
C SER A 257 9.66 6.17 2.79
N HIS A 258 10.82 5.60 2.49
CA HIS A 258 12.11 6.19 2.81
C HIS A 258 12.31 7.55 2.10
N ILE A 259 12.05 7.61 0.80
CA ILE A 259 12.24 8.85 0.02
C ILE A 259 11.23 9.93 0.39
N ALA A 260 9.98 9.56 0.66
CA ALA A 260 8.95 10.54 1.02
C ALA A 260 8.98 10.91 2.52
N GLY A 261 8.59 9.96 3.38
CA GLY A 261 8.43 10.21 4.82
C GLY A 261 9.74 10.14 5.61
N GLY A 262 10.68 9.30 5.18
CA GLY A 262 11.99 9.15 5.83
C GLY A 262 12.79 10.45 5.88
N GLN A 263 12.60 11.35 4.90
CA GLN A 263 13.24 12.67 4.86
C GLN A 263 12.80 13.59 6.01
N VAL A 264 11.55 13.48 6.47
CA VAL A 264 11.06 14.28 7.62
C VAL A 264 11.76 13.82 8.90
N ILE A 265 11.81 12.49 9.11
CA ILE A 265 12.52 11.86 10.22
C ILE A 265 14.00 12.25 10.20
N ALA A 266 14.65 12.17 9.04
CA ALA A 266 16.06 12.52 8.85
C ALA A 266 16.36 13.95 9.28
N LYS A 267 15.56 14.91 8.83
CA LYS A 267 15.74 16.33 9.17
C LYS A 267 15.60 16.57 10.67
N GLN A 268 14.62 15.94 11.31
CA GLN A 268 14.39 16.09 12.73
C GLN A 268 15.52 15.47 13.56
N VAL A 269 15.97 14.26 13.22
CA VAL A 269 17.09 13.59 13.89
C VAL A 269 18.39 14.37 13.66
N SER A 270 18.67 14.78 12.43
CA SER A 270 19.85 15.58 12.09
C SER A 270 19.92 16.85 12.93
N LYS A 271 18.82 17.60 13.03
CA LYS A 271 18.71 18.81 13.83
C LYS A 271 18.86 18.56 15.33
N LYS A 272 18.22 17.51 15.87
CA LYS A 272 18.16 17.28 17.32
C LYS A 272 19.34 16.50 17.89
N LEU A 273 19.93 15.59 17.11
CA LEU A 273 20.92 14.63 17.61
C LEU A 273 22.29 14.72 16.91
N LEU A 274 22.36 15.28 15.69
CA LEU A 274 23.57 15.20 14.85
C LEU A 274 24.10 16.56 14.41
N GLU A 275 23.72 17.65 15.10
CA GLU A 275 24.21 19.01 14.84
C GLU A 275 24.05 19.45 13.37
N GLY A 276 23.00 19.00 12.70
CA GLY A 276 22.74 19.31 11.29
C GLY A 276 23.53 18.47 10.29
N ARG A 277 24.27 17.44 10.74
CA ARG A 277 24.92 16.46 9.84
C ARG A 277 23.88 15.74 8.99
N GLU A 278 24.17 15.65 7.70
CA GLU A 278 23.44 14.80 6.77
C GLU A 278 24.07 13.40 6.75
N LEU A 279 23.23 12.37 6.82
CA LEU A 279 23.65 10.97 6.79
C LEU A 279 23.63 10.43 5.36
N GLU A 280 24.55 9.52 5.05
CA GLU A 280 24.66 8.87 3.73
C GLU A 280 23.40 8.05 3.40
N PHE A 281 22.69 7.54 4.41
CA PHE A 281 21.39 6.86 4.27
C PHE A 281 20.34 7.70 3.51
N TYR A 282 20.40 9.03 3.63
CA TYR A 282 19.48 9.97 3.00
C TYR A 282 20.09 10.72 1.80
N ARG A 283 21.23 10.27 1.27
CA ARG A 283 21.89 10.85 0.09
C ARG A 283 21.83 9.88 -1.09
N TRP A 284 21.52 10.39 -2.28
CA TRP A 284 21.48 9.58 -3.51
C TRP A 284 22.44 10.13 -4.56
N ASP A 285 23.01 9.20 -5.33
CA ASP A 285 23.79 9.52 -6.52
C ASP A 285 22.82 9.71 -7.71
N GLY A 286 22.17 10.87 -7.78
CA GLY A 286 21.25 11.22 -8.86
C GLY A 286 19.93 11.85 -8.37
N ASP A 287 19.06 12.19 -9.32
CA ASP A 287 17.73 12.72 -9.04
C ASP A 287 16.77 11.61 -8.57
N THR A 288 16.25 11.73 -7.35
CA THR A 288 15.42 10.69 -6.75
C THR A 288 14.09 10.47 -7.47
N GLU A 289 13.52 11.50 -8.11
CA GLU A 289 12.28 11.34 -8.88
C GLU A 289 12.50 10.56 -10.17
N GLU A 290 13.64 10.75 -10.83
CA GLU A 290 14.06 9.94 -11.98
C GLU A 290 14.28 8.47 -11.57
N LEU A 291 14.98 8.21 -10.46
CA LEU A 291 15.18 6.84 -9.95
C LEU A 291 13.84 6.16 -9.61
N LEU A 292 12.95 6.87 -8.92
CA LEU A 292 11.60 6.37 -8.61
C LEU A 292 10.73 6.18 -9.85
N LYS A 293 10.90 7.02 -10.87
CA LYS A 293 10.21 6.87 -12.15
C LYS A 293 10.63 5.56 -12.82
N GLY A 294 11.94 5.27 -12.88
CA GLY A 294 12.44 3.99 -13.43
C GLY A 294 11.85 2.77 -12.73
N VAL A 295 11.81 2.78 -11.39
CA VAL A 295 11.15 1.71 -10.62
C VAL A 295 9.66 1.60 -10.91
N ARG A 296 8.95 2.72 -11.08
CA ARG A 296 7.52 2.72 -11.43
C ARG A 296 7.28 2.09 -12.79
N GLU A 297 8.10 2.44 -13.78
CA GLU A 297 8.01 1.90 -15.14
C GLU A 297 8.26 0.39 -15.14
N ASN A 298 9.29 -0.08 -14.43
CA ASN A 298 9.59 -1.50 -14.30
C ASN A 298 8.45 -2.28 -13.61
N LEU A 299 7.89 -1.76 -12.51
CA LEU A 299 6.73 -2.37 -11.83
C LEU A 299 5.48 -2.40 -12.72
N ASN A 300 5.23 -1.36 -13.51
CA ASN A 300 4.09 -1.37 -14.43
C ASN A 300 4.27 -2.42 -15.53
N MET A 301 5.46 -2.52 -16.10
CA MET A 301 5.78 -3.50 -17.14
C MET A 301 5.53 -4.93 -16.67
N ILE A 302 6.13 -5.34 -15.55
CA ILE A 302 5.88 -6.69 -15.01
C ILE A 302 4.43 -6.87 -14.54
N GLY A 303 3.82 -5.79 -14.05
CA GLY A 303 2.43 -5.76 -13.60
C GLY A 303 1.42 -5.97 -14.72
N GLU A 304 1.78 -5.76 -15.98
CA GLU A 304 0.93 -6.10 -17.13
C GLU A 304 0.64 -7.61 -17.21
N HIS A 305 1.59 -8.44 -16.75
CA HIS A 305 1.48 -9.89 -16.76
C HIS A 305 0.78 -10.47 -15.53
N TRP A 306 0.48 -9.65 -14.51
CA TRP A 306 -0.24 -10.09 -13.33
C TRP A 306 -1.74 -10.15 -13.60
N THR A 307 -2.36 -11.25 -13.18
CA THR A 307 -3.81 -11.35 -13.08
C THR A 307 -4.38 -10.28 -12.15
N ARG A 308 -5.66 -9.95 -12.31
CA ARG A 308 -6.33 -9.02 -11.38
C ARG A 308 -6.30 -9.51 -9.94
N GLY A 309 -6.33 -10.83 -9.73
CA GLY A 309 -6.20 -11.44 -8.41
C GLY A 309 -4.84 -11.20 -7.77
N GLU A 310 -3.75 -11.36 -8.52
CA GLU A 310 -2.38 -11.07 -8.06
C GLU A 310 -2.19 -9.59 -7.76
N LYS A 311 -2.69 -8.69 -8.62
CA LYS A 311 -2.69 -7.24 -8.34
C LYS A 311 -3.42 -6.92 -7.04
N ASN A 312 -4.59 -7.53 -6.81
CA ASN A 312 -5.34 -7.31 -5.58
C ASN A 312 -4.59 -7.81 -4.34
N LYS A 313 -3.96 -8.99 -4.44
CA LYS A 313 -3.12 -9.54 -3.37
C LYS A 313 -1.93 -8.61 -3.07
N CYS A 314 -1.21 -8.16 -4.10
CA CYS A 314 -0.16 -7.14 -4.00
C CYS A 314 -0.66 -5.90 -3.26
N LEU A 315 -1.81 -5.32 -3.65
CA LEU A 315 -2.32 -4.12 -3.02
C LEU A 315 -2.71 -4.30 -1.54
N ARG A 316 -3.24 -5.46 -1.14
CA ARG A 316 -3.56 -5.75 0.26
C ARG A 316 -2.32 -5.86 1.14
N GLU A 317 -1.20 -6.27 0.56
CA GLU A 317 0.07 -6.44 1.25
C GLU A 317 0.65 -5.12 1.78
N ALA A 318 0.23 -3.98 1.20
CA ALA A 318 0.67 -2.66 1.63
C ALA A 318 0.40 -2.42 3.13
N THR A 319 -0.72 -2.88 3.67
CA THR A 319 -1.04 -2.75 5.11
C THR A 319 0.02 -3.43 5.99
N LYS A 320 0.47 -4.63 5.61
CA LYS A 320 1.53 -5.37 6.34
C LYS A 320 2.87 -4.64 6.22
N SER A 321 3.20 -4.12 5.03
CA SER A 321 4.41 -3.31 4.83
C SER A 321 4.45 -2.08 5.73
N PHE A 322 3.36 -1.31 5.80
CA PHE A 322 3.26 -0.13 6.66
C PHE A 322 3.37 -0.48 8.14
N ARG A 323 2.77 -1.60 8.58
CA ARG A 323 2.90 -2.07 9.96
C ARG A 323 4.35 -2.36 10.34
N PHE A 324 5.08 -3.11 9.51
CA PHE A 324 6.49 -3.41 9.77
C PHE A 324 7.36 -2.15 9.76
N LEU A 325 7.17 -1.27 8.78
CA LEU A 325 7.88 0.01 8.72
C LEU A 325 7.59 0.88 9.94
N GLY A 326 6.32 0.94 10.37
CA GLY A 326 5.91 1.67 11.57
C GLY A 326 6.55 1.11 12.85
N GLN A 327 6.72 -0.22 12.97
CA GLN A 327 7.41 -0.83 14.11
C GLN A 327 8.88 -0.43 14.18
N ILE A 328 9.56 -0.37 13.03
CA ILE A 328 10.97 0.07 12.96
C ILE A 328 11.09 1.57 13.27
N VAL A 329 10.21 2.40 12.70
CA VAL A 329 10.23 3.86 12.94
C VAL A 329 9.97 4.20 14.41
N ARG A 330 9.09 3.47 15.09
CA ARG A 330 8.85 3.66 16.53
C ARG A 330 10.08 3.47 17.40
N LEU A 331 11.12 2.75 16.94
CA LEU A 331 12.37 2.63 17.68
C LEU A 331 13.02 3.99 17.97
N ILE A 332 12.80 4.98 17.10
CA ILE A 332 13.36 6.33 17.26
C ILE A 332 12.65 7.11 18.38
N ILE A 333 11.34 6.91 18.53
CA ILE A 333 10.46 7.75 19.35
C ILE A 333 10.62 7.40 20.83
N ILE A 334 10.97 8.39 21.64
CA ILE A 334 10.73 8.34 23.08
C ILE A 334 9.29 8.79 23.32
N LEU A 335 8.46 7.94 23.94
CA LEU A 335 7.12 8.30 24.39
C LEU A 335 7.18 9.13 25.68
#